data_AF-A0A9W3CKM0-F1
#
_entry.id   AF-A0A9W3CKM0-F1
#
_cell.length_a   1.000
_cell.length_b   1.000
_cell.length_c   1.000
_cell.angle_alpha   90.00
_cell.angle_beta   90.00
_cell.angle_gamma   90.00
#
_symmetry.space_group_name_H-M   'P 1'
#
loop_
_entity.id
_entity.type
_entity.pdbx_description
1 polymer ?
#
loop_
_entity_poly.entity_id
_entity_poly.type
_entity_poly.pdbx_seq_one_letter_code
_entity_poly.pdbx_strand_id
1 'polypeptide(L)'
;MQVNQSGADRAEFVKSMHQQVQKTLETKAEKNRVKLNRGRKEVIFQPVNWVWLHMRPKRFPAERKSKLAPRGDGPFRVLEKINDNAYKLELPGEFKVSPTFNISDLAPYLEDDEEVLRTEPSQGGGDVVVTQAEVPQVHKGPTTRSGARNLRNGFTKAIQEMIDQGLKQLLIQEMSGLKIEDPTGSKEVQDQTGPIQFSSIVHNRTGLIISTFDLGSESISNPTNQFASASEI
;
A
#
# COMPACT_ATOMS: atom_id res chain seq x y z
N MET A 1 -40.26 59.30 -2.11
CA MET A 1 -40.96 58.65 -3.24
C MET A 1 -40.49 57.22 -3.32
N GLN A 2 -41.37 56.26 -3.05
CA GLN A 2 -41.07 54.84 -3.11
C GLN A 2 -41.34 54.37 -4.55
N VAL A 3 -40.28 54.03 -5.29
CA VAL A 3 -40.37 53.66 -6.69
C VAL A 3 -40.87 52.22 -6.75
N ASN A 4 -42.16 52.02 -7.04
CA ASN A 4 -42.74 50.69 -7.22
C ASN A 4 -42.28 50.11 -8.56
N GLN A 5 -41.27 49.23 -8.53
CA GLN A 5 -40.81 48.48 -9.71
C GLN A 5 -41.94 47.58 -10.23
N SER A 6 -42.11 47.55 -11.56
CA SER A 6 -43.08 46.70 -12.24
C SER A 6 -42.78 45.22 -11.99
N GLY A 7 -43.80 44.37 -12.03
CA GLY A 7 -43.62 42.91 -11.94
C GLY A 7 -42.72 42.36 -13.05
N ALA A 8 -42.73 43.00 -14.22
CA ALA A 8 -41.84 42.66 -15.34
C ALA A 8 -40.37 42.92 -14.99
N ASP A 9 -40.05 44.10 -14.46
CA ASP A 9 -38.68 44.49 -14.06
C ASP A 9 -38.12 43.53 -13.02
N ARG A 10 -38.95 43.10 -12.06
CA ARG A 10 -38.56 42.11 -11.04
C ARG A 10 -38.27 40.74 -11.67
N ALA A 11 -39.06 40.30 -12.65
CA ALA A 11 -38.85 39.03 -13.33
C ALA A 11 -37.56 39.02 -14.16
N GLU A 12 -37.25 40.13 -14.84
CA GLU A 12 -35.99 40.31 -15.57
C GLU A 12 -34.79 40.30 -14.61
N PHE A 13 -34.91 40.97 -13.46
CA PHE A 13 -33.89 40.96 -12.42
C PHE A 13 -33.63 39.55 -11.85
N VAL A 14 -34.69 38.78 -11.55
CA VAL A 14 -34.53 37.40 -11.06
C VAL A 14 -33.88 36.50 -12.12
N LYS A 15 -34.25 36.66 -13.40
CA LYS A 15 -33.61 35.92 -14.51
C LYS A 15 -32.12 36.25 -14.61
N SER A 16 -31.74 37.53 -14.51
CA SER A 16 -30.33 37.92 -14.59
C SER A 16 -29.53 37.39 -13.39
N MET A 17 -30.13 37.38 -12.18
CA MET A 17 -29.52 36.72 -11.01
C MET A 17 -29.31 35.22 -11.23
N HIS A 18 -30.30 34.50 -11.74
CA HIS A 18 -30.16 33.07 -12.03
C HIS A 18 -29.04 32.80 -13.04
N GLN A 19 -28.94 33.62 -14.09
CA GLN A 19 -27.87 33.52 -15.07
C GLN A 19 -26.49 33.77 -14.43
N GLN A 20 -26.39 34.75 -13.52
CA GLN A 20 -25.16 35.04 -12.80
C GLN A 20 -24.77 33.88 -11.87
N VAL A 21 -25.72 33.30 -11.14
CA VAL A 21 -25.50 32.13 -10.30
C VAL A 21 -25.06 30.93 -11.13
N GLN A 22 -25.70 30.65 -12.26
CA GLN A 22 -25.29 29.57 -13.18
C GLN A 22 -23.85 29.75 -13.65
N LYS A 23 -23.50 30.94 -14.17
CA LYS A 23 -22.12 31.25 -14.62
C LYS A 23 -21.09 31.09 -13.51
N THR A 24 -21.41 31.54 -12.29
CA THR A 24 -20.50 31.39 -11.14
C THR A 24 -20.33 29.94 -10.73
N LEU A 25 -21.39 29.14 -10.74
CA LEU A 25 -21.33 27.70 -10.47
C LEU A 25 -20.49 26.96 -11.51
N GLU A 26 -20.70 27.22 -12.79
CA GLU A 26 -19.91 26.63 -13.88
C GLU A 26 -18.43 26.99 -13.76
N THR A 27 -18.13 28.28 -13.56
CA THR A 27 -16.75 28.75 -13.37
C THR A 27 -16.11 28.10 -12.14
N LYS A 28 -16.86 27.94 -11.05
CA LYS A 28 -16.35 27.30 -9.83
C LYS A 28 -16.16 25.80 -10.02
N ALA A 29 -17.08 25.12 -10.69
CA ALA A 29 -17.00 23.70 -11.01
C ALA A 29 -15.76 23.41 -11.88
N GLU A 30 -15.51 24.22 -12.91
CA GLU A 30 -14.34 24.08 -13.78
C GLU A 30 -13.03 24.33 -13.02
N LYS A 31 -12.95 25.40 -12.23
CA LYS A 31 -11.80 25.65 -11.35
C LYS A 31 -11.54 24.50 -10.39
N ASN A 32 -12.59 23.93 -9.81
CA ASN A 32 -12.49 22.77 -8.93
C ASN A 32 -12.03 21.52 -9.70
N ARG A 33 -12.55 21.27 -10.91
CA ARG A 33 -12.14 20.16 -11.77
C ARG A 33 -10.65 20.20 -12.06
N VAL A 34 -10.14 21.34 -12.53
CA VAL A 34 -8.70 21.53 -12.80
C VAL A 34 -7.86 21.37 -11.54
N LYS A 35 -8.30 21.95 -10.41
CA LYS A 35 -7.57 21.86 -9.14
C LYS A 35 -7.51 20.44 -8.60
N LEU A 36 -8.63 19.71 -8.60
CA LEU A 36 -8.74 18.35 -8.04
C LEU A 36 -8.10 17.29 -8.95
N ASN A 37 -8.13 17.50 -10.26
CA ASN A 37 -7.50 16.61 -11.23
C ASN A 37 -6.03 16.95 -11.48
N ARG A 38 -5.48 17.95 -10.80
CA ARG A 38 -4.06 18.29 -10.90
C ARG A 38 -3.20 17.08 -10.53
N GLY A 39 -2.40 16.60 -11.48
CA GLY A 39 -1.52 15.44 -11.31
C GLY A 39 -2.21 14.08 -11.46
N ARG A 40 -3.52 14.04 -11.75
CA ARG A 40 -4.22 12.80 -12.10
C ARG A 40 -4.15 12.59 -13.61
N LYS A 41 -3.93 11.33 -14.03
CA LYS A 41 -4.00 10.93 -15.43
C LYS A 41 -5.37 10.32 -15.69
N GLU A 42 -5.96 10.67 -16.82
CA GLU A 42 -7.17 10.02 -17.29
C GLU A 42 -6.82 8.60 -17.75
N VAL A 43 -7.56 7.63 -17.22
CA VAL A 43 -7.47 6.23 -17.61
C VAL A 43 -8.85 5.86 -18.13
N ILE A 44 -8.92 5.23 -19.29
CA ILE A 44 -10.18 4.75 -19.86
C ILE A 44 -9.93 3.34 -20.36
N PHE A 45 -10.80 2.42 -19.97
CA PHE A 45 -10.75 1.05 -20.46
C PHE A 45 -11.80 0.86 -21.55
N GLN A 46 -11.46 0.09 -22.58
CA GLN A 46 -12.42 -0.37 -23.57
C GLN A 46 -12.87 -1.79 -23.23
N PRO A 47 -14.06 -2.22 -23.69
CA PRO A 47 -14.41 -3.63 -23.67
C PRO A 47 -13.29 -4.46 -24.33
N VAL A 48 -13.05 -5.66 -23.81
CA VAL A 48 -11.95 -6.57 -24.20
C VAL A 48 -10.58 -6.23 -23.57
N ASN A 49 -10.39 -5.05 -22.97
CA ASN A 49 -9.16 -4.77 -22.24
C ASN A 49 -9.01 -5.71 -21.03
N TRP A 50 -7.78 -6.14 -20.78
CA TRP A 50 -7.42 -6.85 -19.56
C TRP A 50 -7.05 -5.85 -18.47
N VAL A 51 -7.58 -6.09 -17.27
CA VAL A 51 -7.34 -5.24 -16.11
C VAL A 51 -7.08 -6.10 -14.90
N TRP A 52 -6.18 -5.64 -14.04
CA TRP A 52 -6.06 -6.15 -12.70
C TRP A 52 -7.13 -5.56 -11.79
N LEU A 53 -7.65 -6.37 -10.86
CA LEU A 53 -8.67 -5.95 -9.90
C LEU A 53 -8.08 -5.77 -8.49
N HIS A 54 -8.27 -4.58 -7.92
CA HIS A 54 -7.87 -4.28 -6.56
C HIS A 54 -8.83 -4.89 -5.52
N MET A 55 -8.30 -5.82 -4.73
CA MET A 55 -9.02 -6.56 -3.71
C MET A 55 -9.13 -5.77 -2.40
N ARG A 56 -10.24 -5.07 -2.20
CA ARG A 56 -10.53 -4.40 -0.91
C ARG A 56 -11.04 -5.42 0.12
N PRO A 57 -10.48 -5.48 1.35
CA PRO A 57 -10.92 -6.45 2.38
C PRO A 57 -12.42 -6.39 2.70
N LYS A 58 -13.03 -5.20 2.64
CA LYS A 58 -14.46 -5.00 2.89
C LYS A 58 -15.35 -5.64 1.81
N ARG A 59 -14.88 -5.70 0.56
CA ARG A 59 -15.62 -6.32 -0.56
C ARG A 59 -15.25 -7.79 -0.72
N PHE A 60 -13.98 -8.13 -0.49
CA PHE A 60 -13.42 -9.47 -0.69
C PHE A 60 -12.86 -10.04 0.63
N PRO A 61 -13.72 -10.35 1.62
CA PRO A 61 -13.26 -10.91 2.89
C PRO A 61 -12.72 -12.34 2.73
N ALA A 62 -13.22 -13.09 1.74
CA ALA A 62 -12.77 -14.45 1.46
C ALA A 62 -11.36 -14.47 0.85
N GLU A 63 -11.10 -13.60 -0.13
CA GLU A 63 -9.81 -13.55 -0.82
C GLU A 63 -8.73 -12.81 -0.02
N ARG A 64 -9.07 -11.68 0.59
CA ARG A 64 -8.11 -10.83 1.31
C ARG A 64 -8.32 -10.89 2.83
N LYS A 65 -7.98 -12.03 3.42
CA LYS A 65 -8.15 -12.31 4.86
C LYS A 65 -7.19 -11.54 5.77
N SER A 66 -6.02 -11.13 5.26
CA SER A 66 -4.99 -10.45 6.05
C SER A 66 -4.40 -9.26 5.30
N LYS A 67 -3.71 -8.38 6.03
CA LYS A 67 -3.04 -7.21 5.44
C LYS A 67 -1.92 -7.61 4.48
N LEU A 68 -1.28 -8.76 4.72
CA LEU A 68 -0.16 -9.31 3.95
C LEU A 68 -0.62 -10.10 2.71
N ALA A 69 -1.91 -10.42 2.60
CA ALA A 69 -2.43 -11.04 1.39
C ALA A 69 -2.27 -10.10 0.17
N PRO A 70 -2.22 -10.64 -1.07
CA PRO A 70 -2.14 -9.84 -2.29
C PRO A 70 -3.22 -8.76 -2.37
N ARG A 71 -2.84 -7.60 -2.92
CA ARG A 71 -3.69 -6.41 -3.07
C ARG A 71 -4.49 -6.43 -4.37
N GLY A 72 -3.93 -7.05 -5.40
CA GLY A 72 -4.57 -7.24 -6.70
C GLY A 72 -4.76 -8.73 -6.95
N ASP A 73 -5.76 -9.04 -7.76
CA ASP A 73 -5.94 -10.36 -8.36
C ASP A 73 -6.13 -10.21 -9.87
N GLY A 74 -5.91 -11.33 -10.57
CA GLY A 74 -5.58 -11.56 -11.98
C GLY A 74 -6.00 -10.57 -13.07
N PRO A 75 -5.54 -10.81 -14.31
CA PRO A 75 -6.12 -10.15 -15.47
C PRO A 75 -7.56 -10.62 -15.65
N PHE A 76 -8.51 -9.71 -15.44
CA PHE A 76 -9.91 -9.88 -15.77
C PHE A 76 -10.23 -9.08 -17.03
N ARG A 77 -11.08 -9.65 -17.88
CA ARG A 77 -11.53 -8.97 -19.09
C ARG A 77 -12.65 -7.98 -18.76
N VAL A 78 -12.55 -6.76 -19.27
CA VAL A 78 -13.65 -5.79 -19.24
C VAL A 78 -14.70 -6.24 -20.25
N LEU A 79 -15.90 -6.57 -19.78
CA LEU A 79 -17.03 -6.94 -20.64
C LEU A 79 -17.72 -5.72 -21.21
N GLU A 80 -17.94 -4.70 -20.37
CA GLU A 80 -18.75 -3.55 -20.71
C GLU A 80 -18.29 -2.31 -19.94
N LYS A 81 -18.31 -1.16 -20.62
CA LYS A 81 -18.13 0.16 -20.02
C LYS A 81 -19.50 0.77 -19.75
N ILE A 82 -19.89 0.86 -18.47
CA ILE A 82 -21.17 1.46 -18.06
C ILE A 82 -21.06 2.98 -18.06
N ASN A 83 -19.96 3.50 -17.51
CA ASN A 83 -19.57 4.92 -17.60
C ASN A 83 -18.04 5.04 -17.46
N ASP A 84 -17.48 6.25 -17.56
CA ASP A 84 -16.02 6.45 -17.45
C ASP A 84 -15.45 5.98 -16.11
N ASN A 85 -16.28 5.91 -15.06
CA ASN A 85 -15.90 5.54 -13.71
C ASN A 85 -16.24 4.09 -13.33
N ALA A 86 -17.00 3.34 -14.14
CA ALA A 86 -17.60 2.08 -13.75
C ALA A 86 -17.63 1.08 -14.91
N TYR A 87 -17.04 -0.09 -14.66
CA TYR A 87 -16.82 -1.13 -15.65
C TYR A 87 -17.33 -2.47 -15.12
N LYS A 88 -17.86 -3.29 -16.02
CA LYS A 88 -18.27 -4.66 -15.71
C LYS A 88 -17.16 -5.61 -16.14
N LEU A 89 -16.72 -6.46 -15.22
CA LEU A 89 -15.67 -7.45 -15.46
C LEU A 89 -16.27 -8.84 -15.65
N GLU A 90 -15.54 -9.66 -16.39
CA GLU A 90 -15.75 -11.11 -16.44
C GLU A 90 -15.13 -11.74 -15.20
N LEU A 91 -15.91 -11.83 -14.12
CA LEU A 91 -15.48 -12.51 -12.91
C LEU A 91 -15.92 -13.98 -12.89
N PRO A 92 -15.08 -14.89 -12.39
CA PRO A 92 -15.50 -16.23 -12.01
C PRO A 92 -16.67 -16.19 -11.02
N GLY A 93 -17.59 -17.16 -11.13
CA GLY A 93 -18.76 -17.26 -10.23
C GLY A 93 -18.41 -17.55 -8.76
N GLU A 94 -17.15 -17.85 -8.46
CA GLU A 94 -16.62 -18.04 -7.12
C GLU A 94 -16.63 -16.74 -6.30
N PHE A 95 -16.46 -15.61 -6.99
CA PHE A 95 -16.54 -14.29 -6.38
C PHE A 95 -18.00 -13.96 -6.03
N LYS A 96 -18.33 -14.00 -4.73
CA LYS A 96 -19.65 -13.61 -4.20
C LYS A 96 -19.84 -12.08 -4.14
N VAL A 97 -19.37 -11.36 -5.16
CA VAL A 97 -19.48 -9.89 -5.27
C VAL A 97 -20.07 -9.48 -6.61
N SER A 98 -20.59 -8.26 -6.71
CA SER A 98 -21.04 -7.71 -7.99
C SER A 98 -19.88 -7.57 -8.98
N PRO A 99 -20.05 -7.92 -10.26
CA PRO A 99 -18.99 -7.81 -11.28
C PRO A 99 -18.72 -6.38 -11.74
N THR A 100 -19.37 -5.38 -11.16
CA THR A 100 -19.21 -3.96 -11.50
C THR A 100 -18.26 -3.26 -10.54
N PHE A 101 -17.20 -2.67 -11.07
CA PHE A 101 -16.12 -2.04 -10.31
C PHE A 101 -15.92 -0.60 -10.71
N ASN A 102 -15.47 0.21 -9.75
CA ASN A 102 -15.06 1.57 -10.03
C ASN A 102 -13.68 1.59 -10.69
N ILE A 103 -13.40 2.56 -11.55
CA ILE A 103 -12.09 2.70 -12.20
C ILE A 103 -10.92 2.78 -11.21
N SER A 104 -11.16 3.32 -10.01
CA SER A 104 -10.15 3.36 -8.93
C SER A 104 -9.77 1.99 -8.37
N ASP A 105 -10.58 0.96 -8.64
CA ASP A 105 -10.31 -0.43 -8.25
C ASP A 105 -9.66 -1.22 -9.40
N LEU A 106 -9.38 -0.60 -10.54
CA LEU A 106 -8.85 -1.27 -11.73
C LEU A 106 -7.48 -0.70 -12.08
N ALA A 107 -6.57 -1.57 -12.49
CA ALA A 107 -5.30 -1.19 -13.09
C ALA A 107 -5.15 -1.83 -14.47
N PRO A 108 -4.56 -1.14 -15.47
CA PRO A 108 -4.29 -1.75 -16.76
C PRO A 108 -3.40 -2.98 -16.57
N TYR A 109 -3.71 -4.07 -17.27
CA TYR A 109 -2.83 -5.21 -17.39
C TYR A 109 -1.88 -4.98 -18.58
N LEU A 110 -0.57 -5.00 -18.34
CA LEU A 110 0.46 -5.07 -19.37
C LEU A 110 1.15 -6.42 -19.21
N GLU A 111 1.37 -7.14 -20.32
CA GLU A 111 1.92 -8.50 -20.32
C GLU A 111 3.32 -8.60 -19.67
N ASP A 112 4.04 -7.49 -19.58
CA ASP A 112 5.38 -7.41 -18.96
C ASP A 112 5.36 -6.97 -17.46
N ASP A 113 4.19 -6.66 -16.88
CA ASP A 113 4.04 -6.04 -15.56
C ASP A 113 3.53 -7.01 -14.46
N GLU A 114 4.18 -8.15 -14.29
CA GLU A 114 3.92 -9.10 -13.17
C GLU A 114 4.10 -8.46 -11.76
N GLU A 115 4.77 -7.30 -11.65
CA GLU A 115 5.18 -6.72 -10.36
C GLU A 115 4.39 -5.48 -9.88
N VAL A 116 3.63 -4.81 -10.74
CA VAL A 116 3.16 -3.43 -10.46
C VAL A 116 2.10 -3.36 -9.34
N LEU A 117 1.39 -4.45 -9.05
CA LEU A 117 0.42 -4.51 -7.94
C LEU A 117 0.92 -5.22 -6.67
N ARG A 118 2.15 -5.74 -6.68
CA ARG A 118 2.82 -6.16 -5.44
C ARG A 118 3.28 -4.96 -4.61
N THR A 119 3.35 -3.77 -5.21
CA THR A 119 3.86 -2.56 -4.56
C THR A 119 2.79 -1.47 -4.46
N GLU A 120 2.72 -0.82 -3.29
CA GLU A 120 1.71 0.14 -2.89
C GLU A 120 1.64 1.41 -3.78
N PRO A 121 0.46 1.82 -4.29
CA PRO A 121 0.21 3.23 -4.56
C PRO A 121 -0.05 3.92 -3.22
N SER A 122 0.95 4.64 -2.71
CA SER A 122 0.86 5.47 -1.52
C SER A 122 -0.29 6.49 -1.63
N GLN A 123 -1.39 6.28 -0.91
CA GLN A 123 -2.35 7.35 -0.61
C GLN A 123 -1.74 8.27 0.46
N GLY A 124 -1.06 9.32 0.03
CA GLY A 124 -0.66 10.45 0.89
C GLY A 124 -1.60 11.63 0.67
N GLY A 125 -2.38 11.99 1.68
CA GLY A 125 -3.25 13.17 1.68
C GLY A 125 -2.58 14.38 2.33
N GLY A 126 -2.79 15.57 1.72
CA GLY A 126 -2.73 16.96 2.23
C GLY A 126 -1.43 17.45 2.90
N ASP A 127 -0.99 18.70 2.84
CA ASP A 127 -1.39 19.93 2.16
C ASP A 127 -0.19 20.91 2.20
N VAL A 128 -0.06 21.72 1.14
CA VAL A 128 0.43 23.12 0.98
C VAL A 128 1.53 23.66 1.93
N VAL A 129 2.61 24.21 1.35
CA VAL A 129 2.98 25.66 1.36
C VAL A 129 4.40 25.86 0.82
N VAL A 130 4.52 26.90 0.01
CA VAL A 130 5.69 27.44 -0.68
C VAL A 130 6.84 27.75 0.27
N THR A 131 8.04 27.43 -0.19
CA THR A 131 9.34 27.82 0.35
C THR A 131 9.45 29.34 0.53
N GLN A 132 9.51 29.79 1.78
CA GLN A 132 10.36 30.92 2.15
C GLN A 132 11.54 30.37 2.95
N ALA A 133 12.73 30.71 2.50
CA ALA A 133 13.98 30.29 3.11
C ALA A 133 14.11 30.98 4.47
N GLU A 134 13.93 30.21 5.54
CA GLU A 134 14.39 30.60 6.86
C GLU A 134 15.31 29.52 7.42
N VAL A 135 16.42 30.02 7.96
CA VAL A 135 17.52 29.28 8.59
C VAL A 135 16.99 28.27 9.60
N PRO A 136 17.49 27.02 9.65
CA PRO A 136 16.96 25.98 10.54
C PRO A 136 17.05 26.40 12.02
N GLN A 137 15.91 26.73 12.62
CA GLN A 137 15.78 26.91 14.07
C GLN A 137 15.83 25.52 14.74
N VAL A 138 16.88 25.25 15.51
CA VAL A 138 17.02 24.00 16.28
C VAL A 138 16.13 24.09 17.52
N HIS A 139 14.89 23.61 17.41
CA HIS A 139 14.04 23.36 18.58
C HIS A 139 14.59 22.17 19.38
N LYS A 140 14.89 22.39 20.68
CA LYS A 140 15.35 21.36 21.60
C LYS A 140 14.17 20.43 21.95
N GLY A 141 14.14 19.24 21.36
CA GLY A 141 13.13 18.19 21.60
C GLY A 141 13.27 17.02 20.62
N PRO A 142 12.49 15.92 20.77
CA PRO A 142 12.56 14.76 19.88
C PRO A 142 12.30 15.14 18.43
N THR A 143 13.29 14.95 17.56
CA THR A 143 13.22 15.29 16.14
C THR A 143 12.22 14.40 15.41
N THR A 144 11.25 15.00 14.73
CA THR A 144 10.31 14.27 13.86
C THR A 144 11.04 13.70 12.64
N ARG A 145 10.50 12.64 12.02
CA ARG A 145 11.10 12.01 10.83
C ARG A 145 11.33 12.98 9.67
N SER A 146 10.41 13.93 9.46
CA SER A 146 10.57 15.00 8.47
C SER A 146 11.66 15.98 8.87
N GLY A 147 11.74 16.36 10.15
CA GLY A 147 12.83 17.17 10.69
C GLY A 147 14.21 16.53 10.49
N ALA A 148 14.35 15.23 10.76
CA ALA A 148 15.60 14.49 10.55
C ALA A 148 16.03 14.47 9.08
N ARG A 149 15.07 14.33 8.16
CA ARG A 149 15.34 14.40 6.71
C ARG A 149 15.78 15.79 6.28
N ASN A 150 15.13 16.83 6.76
CA ASN A 150 15.51 18.21 6.45
C ASN A 150 16.91 18.54 6.98
N LEU A 151 17.23 18.09 8.18
CA LEU A 151 18.56 18.27 8.77
C LEU A 151 19.65 17.55 7.94
N ARG A 152 19.38 16.29 7.57
CA ARG A 152 20.29 15.50 6.73
C ARG A 152 20.51 16.15 5.37
N ASN A 153 19.43 16.58 4.72
CA ASN A 153 19.49 17.21 3.41
C ASN A 153 20.24 18.55 3.47
N GLY A 154 20.00 19.36 4.51
CA GLY A 154 20.72 20.62 4.74
C GLY A 154 22.22 20.39 4.95
N PHE A 155 22.58 19.40 5.75
CA PHE A 155 23.97 19.01 5.99
C PHE A 155 24.66 18.52 4.71
N THR A 156 24.01 17.64 3.94
CA THR A 156 24.55 17.15 2.66
C THR A 156 24.76 18.28 1.66
N LYS A 157 23.84 19.24 1.59
CA LYS A 157 23.97 20.40 0.70
C LYS A 157 25.14 21.31 1.09
N ALA A 158 25.30 21.59 2.39
CA ALA A 158 26.42 22.38 2.89
C ALA A 158 27.78 21.70 2.62
N ILE A 159 27.85 20.37 2.80
CA ILE A 159 29.05 19.60 2.45
C ILE A 159 29.36 19.69 0.95
N GLN A 160 28.36 19.56 0.10
CA GLN A 160 28.56 19.64 -1.34
C GLN A 160 29.10 21.02 -1.74
N GLU A 161 28.55 22.09 -1.17
CA GLU A 161 29.01 23.46 -1.41
C GLU A 161 30.47 23.69 -0.97
N MET A 162 30.89 23.10 0.16
CA MET A 162 32.29 23.14 0.61
C MET A 162 33.22 22.33 -0.29
N ILE A 163 32.76 21.20 -0.83
CA ILE A 163 33.52 20.39 -1.81
C ILE A 163 33.68 21.17 -3.12
N ASP A 164 32.61 21.84 -3.57
CA ASP A 164 32.61 22.67 -4.78
C ASP A 164 33.54 23.89 -4.64
N GLN A 165 33.73 24.39 -3.41
CA GLN A 165 34.75 25.41 -3.07
C GLN A 165 36.19 24.85 -2.98
N GLY A 166 36.39 23.55 -3.25
CA GLY A 166 37.72 22.92 -3.30
C GLY A 166 38.31 22.50 -1.95
N LEU A 167 37.54 22.59 -0.85
CA LEU A 167 37.99 22.32 0.52
C LEU A 167 37.91 20.83 0.93
N LYS A 168 37.90 19.92 -0.04
CA LYS A 168 37.67 18.48 0.15
C LYS A 168 38.65 17.84 1.15
N GLN A 169 39.93 18.21 1.10
CA GLN A 169 40.97 17.58 1.92
C GLN A 169 40.91 18.02 3.39
N LEU A 170 40.56 19.28 3.68
CA LEU A 170 40.40 19.79 5.03
C LEU A 170 39.19 19.14 5.72
N LEU A 171 38.08 18.97 4.98
CA LEU A 171 36.86 18.35 5.48
C LEU A 171 37.05 16.87 5.84
N ILE A 172 37.81 16.12 5.02
CA ILE A 172 38.11 14.71 5.30
C ILE A 172 38.93 14.57 6.60
N GLN A 173 39.90 15.46 6.81
CA GLN A 173 40.69 15.51 8.04
C GLN A 173 39.80 15.81 9.27
N GLU A 174 38.93 16.81 9.18
CA GLU A 174 37.99 17.21 10.24
C GLU A 174 37.00 16.08 10.60
N MET A 175 36.39 15.46 9.59
CA MET A 175 35.43 14.36 9.75
C MET A 175 36.07 13.10 10.33
N SER A 176 37.35 12.84 10.03
CA SER A 176 38.10 11.73 10.64
C SER A 176 38.50 12.00 12.10
N GLY A 177 38.57 13.28 12.50
CA GLY A 177 38.84 13.72 13.87
C GLY A 177 37.62 13.63 14.80
N LEU A 178 36.40 13.57 14.26
CA LEU A 178 35.19 13.22 15.01
C LEU A 178 35.11 11.71 15.22
N LYS A 179 36.06 11.17 15.99
CA LYS A 179 35.87 9.87 16.65
C LYS A 179 34.69 10.05 17.60
N ILE A 180 33.55 9.44 17.27
CA ILE A 180 32.55 9.16 18.32
C ILE A 180 33.25 8.14 19.22
N GLU A 181 33.89 8.64 20.28
CA GLU A 181 34.16 7.79 21.42
C GLU A 181 32.79 7.45 22.00
N ASP A 182 32.35 6.21 21.81
CA ASP A 182 31.30 5.65 22.65
C ASP A 182 31.86 5.65 24.08
N PRO A 183 31.36 6.46 25.04
CA PRO A 183 31.72 6.27 26.43
C PRO A 183 30.89 5.10 27.00
N THR A 184 30.87 3.98 26.29
CA THR A 184 30.28 2.74 26.78
C THR A 184 31.09 1.56 26.23
N GLY A 185 32.36 1.52 26.62
CA GLY A 185 33.01 0.24 26.81
C GLY A 185 32.11 -0.61 27.70
N SER A 186 31.89 -1.86 27.29
CA SER A 186 31.19 -2.88 28.08
C SER A 186 31.73 -2.88 29.51
N LYS A 187 30.95 -2.36 30.45
CA LYS A 187 31.14 -2.67 31.86
C LYS A 187 30.69 -4.11 32.04
N GLU A 188 31.65 -5.02 32.15
CA GLU A 188 31.39 -6.33 32.75
C GLU A 188 30.86 -6.11 34.17
N VAL A 189 29.55 -6.22 34.32
CA VAL A 189 28.96 -6.53 35.62
C VAL A 189 29.11 -8.03 35.78
N GLN A 190 29.85 -8.46 36.81
CA GLN A 190 29.91 -9.87 37.19
C GLN A 190 28.50 -10.35 37.56
N ASP A 191 27.87 -11.10 36.67
CA ASP A 191 26.62 -11.78 36.95
C ASP A 191 26.97 -13.14 37.60
N GLN A 192 26.89 -13.19 38.93
CA GLN A 192 26.94 -14.46 39.65
C GLN A 192 25.55 -15.10 39.61
N THR A 193 25.17 -15.70 38.48
CA THR A 193 24.15 -16.77 38.45
C THR A 193 24.36 -17.65 37.22
N GLY A 194 24.43 -18.96 37.42
CA GLY A 194 24.95 -19.95 36.47
C GLY A 194 24.17 -20.13 35.15
N PRO A 195 24.73 -20.93 34.22
CA PRO A 195 24.25 -21.01 32.85
C PRO A 195 22.92 -21.79 32.73
N ILE A 196 21.90 -21.10 32.22
CA ILE A 196 20.69 -21.72 31.69
C ILE A 196 21.01 -22.32 30.31
N GLN A 197 20.93 -23.64 30.21
CA GLN A 197 21.17 -24.41 28.98
C GLN A 197 19.93 -24.34 28.07
N PHE A 198 20.07 -23.80 26.85
CA PHE A 198 19.07 -23.96 25.79
C PHE A 198 19.45 -25.17 24.92
N SER A 199 18.65 -26.24 24.97
CA SER A 199 18.80 -27.39 24.08
C SER A 199 18.34 -27.04 22.66
N SER A 200 19.24 -27.20 21.68
CA SER A 200 18.96 -27.03 20.26
C SER A 200 18.10 -28.19 19.72
N ILE A 201 17.07 -27.85 18.94
CA ILE A 201 16.31 -28.82 18.15
C ILE A 201 17.01 -28.97 16.81
N VAL A 202 17.72 -30.09 16.62
CA VAL A 202 18.25 -30.54 15.34
C VAL A 202 17.41 -31.72 14.87
N HIS A 203 16.88 -31.61 13.65
CA HIS A 203 16.15 -32.69 12.97
C HIS A 203 17.11 -33.82 12.58
N ASN A 204 16.71 -35.08 12.77
CA ASN A 204 17.33 -36.22 12.13
C ASN A 204 16.32 -37.05 11.33
N ARG A 205 16.63 -37.17 10.03
CA ARG A 205 16.12 -38.20 9.12
C ARG A 205 16.71 -39.56 9.50
N THR A 206 15.99 -40.61 9.10
CA THR A 206 16.40 -42.02 8.92
C THR A 206 16.76 -42.88 10.14
N GLY A 207 16.02 -43.98 10.29
CA GLY A 207 16.51 -45.25 10.86
C GLY A 207 15.88 -45.69 12.19
N LEU A 208 14.91 -46.63 12.13
CA LEU A 208 14.95 -47.97 12.75
C LEU A 208 15.85 -48.10 14.04
N ILE A 209 15.49 -48.64 15.21
CA ILE A 209 14.55 -49.73 15.58
C ILE A 209 14.39 -49.82 17.15
N ILE A 210 13.34 -50.54 17.60
CA ILE A 210 13.08 -51.31 18.85
C ILE A 210 13.01 -50.57 20.20
N SER A 211 11.84 -50.62 20.83
CA SER A 211 11.75 -51.11 22.22
C SER A 211 10.36 -51.69 22.50
N THR A 212 10.39 -52.95 22.91
CA THR A 212 9.31 -53.83 23.36
C THR A 212 8.72 -53.36 24.69
N PHE A 213 7.39 -53.35 24.83
CA PHE A 213 6.73 -53.75 26.08
C PHE A 213 5.35 -54.32 25.74
N ASP A 214 5.25 -55.63 25.98
CA ASP A 214 4.10 -56.48 25.79
C ASP A 214 3.41 -56.66 27.16
N LEU A 215 2.13 -56.31 27.27
CA LEU A 215 1.23 -56.71 28.34
C LEU A 215 -0.20 -56.81 27.79
N GLY A 216 -0.66 -58.04 27.62
CA GLY A 216 -1.99 -58.45 28.07
C GLY A 216 -3.16 -58.25 27.12
N SER A 217 -3.45 -59.30 26.36
CA SER A 217 -4.77 -59.90 26.13
C SER A 217 -5.99 -58.99 25.92
N GLU A 218 -6.53 -58.97 24.70
CA GLU A 218 -7.91 -59.41 24.46
C GLU A 218 -8.11 -59.75 22.97
N SER A 219 -8.62 -60.95 22.75
CA SER A 219 -8.87 -61.60 21.47
C SER A 219 -10.24 -61.20 20.91
N ILE A 220 -10.31 -60.63 19.70
CA ILE A 220 -11.46 -60.84 18.80
C ILE A 220 -10.96 -60.98 17.35
N SER A 221 -11.21 -62.17 16.83
CA SER A 221 -11.12 -62.63 15.44
C SER A 221 -11.95 -61.80 14.46
N ASN A 222 -11.46 -61.57 13.24
CA ASN A 222 -12.23 -61.85 12.01
C ASN A 222 -11.38 -61.77 10.72
N PRO A 223 -11.80 -62.47 9.65
CA PRO A 223 -10.89 -63.06 8.66
C PRO A 223 -10.72 -62.27 7.35
N THR A 224 -9.58 -62.58 6.73
CA THR A 224 -9.24 -62.59 5.30
C THR A 224 -10.42 -62.46 4.32
N ASN A 225 -10.38 -61.41 3.49
CA ASN A 225 -11.22 -61.29 2.31
C ASN A 225 -10.32 -61.42 1.06
N GLN A 226 -10.24 -62.64 0.52
CA GLN A 226 -9.78 -62.91 -0.84
C GLN A 226 -10.99 -63.36 -1.64
N PHE A 227 -11.40 -62.58 -2.64
CA PHE A 227 -12.13 -63.08 -3.79
C PHE A 227 -11.64 -62.34 -5.03
N ALA A 228 -10.75 -63.03 -5.76
CA ALA A 228 -10.51 -62.78 -7.16
C ALA A 228 -11.61 -63.53 -7.94
N SER A 229 -12.34 -62.80 -8.78
CA SER A 229 -13.20 -63.37 -9.82
C SER A 229 -12.45 -63.33 -11.14
N ALA A 230 -12.19 -64.50 -11.71
CA ALA A 230 -12.02 -64.71 -13.13
C ALA A 230 -12.29 -66.19 -13.44
N SER A 231 -13.39 -66.47 -14.13
CA SER A 231 -13.57 -67.70 -14.88
C SER A 231 -14.37 -67.37 -16.14
N GLU A 232 -13.65 -67.24 -17.26
CA GLU A 232 -14.17 -67.56 -18.58
C GLU A 232 -13.83 -69.04 -18.87
N ILE A 233 -14.87 -69.76 -19.31
CA ILE A 233 -14.92 -71.09 -19.95
C ILE A 233 -14.70 -72.30 -19.06
#